data_AF-A0A835E550-F1
#
_entry.id   AF-A0A835E550-F1
#
_cell.length_a   1.000
_cell.length_b   1.000
_cell.length_c   1.000
_cell.angle_alpha   90.00
_cell.angle_beta   90.00
_cell.angle_gamma   90.00
#
_symmetry.space_group_name_H-M   'P 1'
#
loop_
_entity.id
_entity.type
_entity.pdbx_description
1 polymer ?
#
loop_
_entity_poly.entity_id
_entity_poly.type
_entity_poly.pdbx_seq_one_letter_code
_entity_poly.pdbx_strand_id
1 'polypeptide(L)'
;MAFALRPLRHLPVRPAALSTSNSPPDPREVLRIERILHAPSAAAARTTQPQEHQPAAAAAAAGLRHLFHSTAGLTDEESTTLLRRLDSPSTHQRLGRLLQELAGLPLRGGEIKAALASDPDGLLSMCPGEPSRFLEFVRDNLRCRKAVKEQILAHGALRAAVAARRRVELLHARGLTRHDALRVLAAEPRAVVYPVEDVERKVEFLVSTMGFEVRWLVQYPEFLGVNLDKWIIPRYNVVEHLRSVGGLGDSIEMKHYVRFSRKRFYNMFVKPYPECERIFGGMVREKEEMARRRYPTGLWKLFTPARYEQTQEEVANMKLLVGSLR
;
A
#
# COMPACT_ATOMS: atom_id res chain seq x y z
N MET A 1 -41.21 -4.02 45.81
CA MET A 1 -41.94 -3.96 44.53
C MET A 1 -41.00 -4.39 43.42
N ALA A 2 -41.25 -5.57 42.86
CA ALA A 2 -40.43 -6.19 41.82
C ALA A 2 -40.87 -5.67 40.45
N PHE A 3 -39.97 -5.01 39.71
CA PHE A 3 -40.17 -4.72 38.29
C PHE A 3 -39.38 -5.72 37.46
N ALA A 4 -40.11 -6.66 36.87
CA ALA A 4 -39.60 -7.63 35.91
C ALA A 4 -39.31 -6.94 34.57
N LEU A 5 -38.05 -7.00 34.11
CA LEU A 5 -37.68 -6.65 32.74
C LEU A 5 -37.56 -7.92 31.92
N ARG A 6 -38.45 -8.04 30.91
CA ARG A 6 -38.47 -9.09 29.89
C ARG A 6 -37.16 -9.08 29.07
N PRO A 7 -36.57 -10.24 28.76
CA PRO A 7 -35.49 -10.33 27.79
C PRO A 7 -36.04 -10.30 26.35
N LEU A 8 -35.47 -9.43 25.50
CA LEU A 8 -35.74 -9.40 24.07
C LEU A 8 -35.09 -10.63 23.40
N ARG A 9 -35.94 -11.53 22.87
CA ARG A 9 -35.53 -12.64 22.03
C ARG A 9 -35.19 -12.12 20.63
N HIS A 10 -33.94 -12.25 20.21
CA HIS A 10 -33.53 -12.08 18.83
C HIS A 10 -34.10 -13.23 17.98
N LEU A 11 -35.03 -12.91 17.09
CA LEU A 11 -35.50 -13.80 16.03
C LEU A 11 -34.43 -13.85 14.92
N PRO A 12 -33.98 -15.04 14.46
CA PRO A 12 -33.16 -15.14 13.27
C PRO A 12 -34.03 -14.93 12.03
N VAL A 13 -33.61 -13.96 11.19
CA VAL A 13 -34.16 -13.70 9.86
C VAL A 13 -33.86 -14.91 8.97
N ARG A 14 -34.90 -15.65 8.54
CA ARG A 14 -34.80 -16.68 7.49
C ARG A 14 -34.59 -16.00 6.13
N PRO A 15 -33.63 -16.44 5.29
CA PRO A 15 -33.66 -16.09 3.88
C PRO A 15 -34.78 -16.88 3.17
N ALA A 16 -35.46 -16.21 2.25
CA ALA A 16 -36.54 -16.74 1.43
C ALA A 16 -36.06 -17.95 0.60
N ALA A 17 -36.82 -19.05 0.67
CA ALA A 17 -36.62 -20.21 -0.18
C ALA A 17 -37.05 -19.87 -1.62
N LEU A 18 -36.12 -19.97 -2.56
CA LEU A 18 -36.43 -20.06 -3.98
C LEU A 18 -36.99 -21.46 -4.26
N SER A 19 -38.25 -21.53 -4.69
CA SER A 19 -38.85 -22.73 -5.25
C SER A 19 -38.10 -23.16 -6.50
N THR A 20 -37.27 -24.19 -6.40
CA THR A 20 -36.93 -25.02 -7.56
C THR A 20 -37.69 -26.32 -7.42
N SER A 21 -38.82 -26.40 -8.13
CA SER A 21 -39.45 -27.67 -8.48
C SER A 21 -38.41 -28.52 -9.21
N ASN A 22 -37.86 -29.54 -8.55
CA ASN A 22 -37.18 -30.64 -9.22
C ASN A 22 -37.54 -31.91 -8.46
N SER A 23 -38.27 -32.79 -9.14
CA SER A 23 -38.52 -34.16 -8.70
C SER A 23 -37.18 -34.88 -8.44
N PRO A 24 -37.12 -35.82 -7.50
CA PRO A 24 -35.90 -36.60 -7.29
C PRO A 24 -35.51 -37.34 -8.58
N PRO A 25 -34.22 -37.38 -8.95
CA PRO A 25 -33.79 -38.01 -10.19
C PRO A 25 -34.02 -39.52 -10.15
N ASP A 26 -34.50 -40.06 -11.26
CA ASP A 26 -34.75 -41.49 -11.47
C ASP A 26 -33.47 -42.30 -11.17
N PRO A 27 -33.50 -43.32 -10.30
CA PRO A 27 -32.32 -44.13 -9.96
C PRO A 27 -31.65 -44.76 -11.18
N ARG A 28 -32.36 -44.92 -12.31
CA ARG A 28 -31.78 -45.42 -13.56
C ARG A 28 -30.84 -44.43 -14.25
N GLU A 29 -31.08 -43.12 -14.11
CA GLU A 29 -30.21 -42.07 -14.67
C GLU A 29 -28.95 -41.90 -13.83
N VAL A 30 -29.04 -42.03 -12.50
CA VAL A 30 -27.88 -42.01 -11.59
C VAL A 30 -26.92 -43.17 -11.89
N LEU A 31 -27.45 -44.38 -12.12
CA LEU A 31 -26.64 -45.55 -12.52
C LEU A 31 -26.04 -45.43 -13.93
N ARG A 32 -26.64 -44.59 -14.80
CA ARG A 32 -26.09 -44.29 -16.13
C ARG A 32 -24.91 -43.33 -16.02
N ILE A 33 -25.02 -42.32 -15.16
CA ILE A 33 -23.97 -41.34 -14.87
C ILE A 33 -22.78 -42.01 -14.17
N GLU A 34 -23.02 -42.89 -13.19
CA GLU A 34 -21.93 -43.66 -12.55
C GLU A 34 -21.21 -44.60 -13.53
N ARG A 35 -21.95 -45.20 -14.48
CA ARG A 35 -21.35 -46.03 -15.53
C ARG A 35 -20.49 -45.23 -16.51
N ILE A 36 -20.81 -43.95 -16.73
CA ILE A 36 -20.01 -43.03 -17.55
C ILE A 36 -18.76 -42.56 -16.79
N LEU A 37 -18.86 -42.35 -15.48
CA LEU A 37 -17.75 -41.88 -14.64
C LEU A 37 -16.76 -43.00 -14.25
N HIS A 38 -17.18 -44.27 -14.25
CA HIS A 38 -16.35 -45.39 -13.78
C HIS A 38 -16.10 -46.52 -14.80
N ALA A 39 -16.47 -46.39 -16.07
CA ALA A 39 -16.06 -47.36 -17.08
C ALA A 39 -14.59 -47.13 -17.52
N PRO A 40 -13.68 -48.10 -17.38
CA PRO A 40 -12.41 -48.06 -18.08
C PRO A 40 -12.68 -48.34 -19.57
N SER A 41 -12.22 -47.44 -20.43
CA SER A 41 -12.31 -47.57 -21.89
C SER A 41 -11.56 -48.82 -22.35
N ALA A 42 -12.30 -49.86 -22.73
CA ALA A 42 -11.80 -51.07 -23.35
C ALA A 42 -11.54 -50.84 -24.85
N ALA A 43 -10.50 -50.06 -25.18
CA ALA A 43 -9.97 -49.98 -26.55
C ALA A 43 -8.59 -49.31 -26.61
N ALA A 44 -7.59 -49.88 -25.93
CA ALA A 44 -6.17 -49.67 -26.27
C ALA A 44 -5.30 -50.75 -25.63
N ALA A 45 -5.47 -52.01 -26.05
CA ALA A 45 -4.40 -52.99 -25.93
C ALA A 45 -3.28 -52.60 -26.91
N ARG A 46 -2.34 -51.79 -26.44
CA ARG A 46 -0.98 -51.77 -26.96
C ARG A 46 -0.04 -51.85 -25.77
N THR A 47 0.71 -52.93 -25.76
CA THR A 47 1.80 -53.23 -24.84
C THR A 47 2.72 -52.02 -24.70
N THR A 48 2.65 -51.30 -23.59
CA THR A 48 3.66 -50.32 -23.21
C THR A 48 4.51 -50.93 -22.11
N GLN A 49 5.75 -51.22 -22.49
CA GLN A 49 6.89 -51.35 -21.59
C GLN A 49 6.98 -50.11 -20.67
N PRO A 50 7.63 -50.20 -19.50
CA PRO A 50 7.81 -49.04 -18.62
C PRO A 50 8.76 -48.02 -19.29
N GLN A 51 8.18 -47.02 -19.98
CA GLN A 51 8.91 -45.89 -20.55
C GLN A 51 8.68 -44.61 -19.73
N GLU A 52 9.70 -44.26 -18.97
CA GLU A 52 10.25 -42.91 -18.74
C GLU A 52 9.27 -41.72 -18.93
N HIS A 53 8.70 -41.21 -17.83
CA HIS A 53 7.96 -39.93 -17.78
C HIS A 53 8.85 -38.67 -17.71
N GLN A 54 10.17 -38.79 -17.93
CA GLN A 54 11.13 -37.69 -17.84
C GLN A 54 11.33 -36.79 -19.11
N PRO A 55 11.05 -37.20 -20.37
CA PRO A 55 11.48 -36.39 -21.53
C PRO A 55 10.60 -35.17 -21.84
N ALA A 56 9.30 -35.22 -21.56
CA ALA A 56 8.38 -34.10 -21.89
C ALA A 56 8.59 -32.86 -20.98
N ALA A 57 8.85 -33.08 -19.69
CA ALA A 57 9.13 -32.00 -18.75
C ALA A 57 10.49 -31.34 -19.03
N ALA A 58 11.49 -32.13 -19.41
CA ALA A 58 12.82 -31.64 -19.79
C ALA A 58 12.79 -30.77 -21.06
N ALA A 59 11.98 -31.15 -22.07
CA ALA A 59 11.78 -30.38 -23.29
C ALA A 59 11.07 -29.05 -23.04
N ALA A 60 10.03 -29.03 -22.21
CA ALA A 60 9.34 -27.80 -21.82
C ALA A 60 10.26 -26.83 -21.06
N ALA A 61 11.10 -27.36 -20.17
CA ALA A 61 12.12 -26.58 -19.46
C ALA A 61 13.17 -26.01 -20.43
N ALA A 62 13.57 -26.75 -21.46
CA ALA A 62 14.48 -26.26 -22.51
C ALA A 62 13.89 -25.10 -23.30
N GLY A 63 12.61 -25.19 -23.69
CA GLY A 63 11.90 -24.09 -24.36
C GLY A 63 11.82 -22.83 -23.49
N LEU A 64 11.60 -22.98 -22.19
CA LEU A 64 11.58 -21.84 -21.26
C LEU A 64 12.96 -21.21 -21.06
N ARG A 65 14.04 -22.00 -20.99
CA ARG A 65 15.41 -21.46 -20.92
C ARG A 65 15.72 -20.61 -22.14
N HIS A 66 15.35 -21.08 -23.33
CA HIS A 66 15.48 -20.29 -24.56
C HIS A 66 14.67 -18.99 -24.49
N LEU A 67 13.43 -19.03 -24.00
CA LEU A 67 12.62 -17.81 -23.82
C LEU A 67 13.22 -16.85 -22.78
N PHE A 68 13.75 -17.34 -21.66
CA PHE A 68 14.45 -16.49 -20.69
C PHE A 68 15.72 -15.86 -21.29
N HIS A 69 16.46 -16.60 -22.09
CA HIS A 69 17.62 -16.07 -22.81
C HIS A 69 17.20 -14.98 -23.81
N SER A 70 16.18 -15.24 -24.64
CA SER A 70 15.73 -14.30 -25.67
C SER A 70 15.04 -13.06 -25.11
N THR A 71 14.36 -13.18 -23.96
CA THR A 71 13.55 -12.07 -23.40
C THR A 71 14.27 -11.28 -22.33
N ALA A 72 15.06 -11.94 -21.48
CA ALA A 72 15.71 -11.33 -20.32
C ALA A 72 17.24 -11.32 -20.44
N GLY A 73 17.84 -11.97 -21.43
CA GLY A 73 19.30 -12.09 -21.53
C GLY A 73 19.90 -12.82 -20.32
N LEU A 74 19.18 -13.81 -19.80
CA LEU A 74 19.62 -14.65 -18.70
C LEU A 74 20.56 -15.74 -19.21
N THR A 75 21.49 -16.15 -18.35
CA THR A 75 22.34 -17.32 -18.57
C THR A 75 21.57 -18.62 -18.33
N ASP A 76 22.07 -19.72 -18.87
CA ASP A 76 21.47 -21.04 -18.65
C ASP A 76 21.49 -21.44 -17.15
N GLU A 77 22.48 -20.98 -16.40
CA GLU A 77 22.58 -21.21 -14.95
C GLU A 77 21.53 -20.41 -14.16
N GLU A 78 21.35 -19.12 -14.49
CA GLU A 78 20.31 -18.29 -13.88
C GLU A 78 18.90 -18.82 -14.19
N SER A 79 18.66 -19.25 -15.43
CA SER A 79 17.35 -19.79 -15.81
C SER A 79 17.07 -21.16 -15.18
N THR A 80 18.07 -22.04 -15.06
CA THR A 80 17.91 -23.33 -14.37
C THR A 80 17.69 -23.18 -12.87
N THR A 81 18.36 -22.23 -12.21
CA THR A 81 18.14 -21.93 -10.79
C THR A 81 16.74 -21.35 -10.54
N LEU A 82 16.24 -20.46 -11.40
CA LEU A 82 14.86 -19.95 -11.31
C LEU A 82 13.82 -21.06 -11.53
N LEU A 83 14.03 -21.93 -12.53
CA LEU A 83 13.11 -23.04 -12.81
C LEU A 83 13.09 -24.09 -11.70
N ARG A 84 14.22 -24.35 -11.02
CA ARG A 84 14.27 -25.24 -9.85
C ARG A 84 13.46 -24.74 -8.66
N ARG A 85 13.20 -23.43 -8.57
CA ARG A 85 12.34 -22.84 -7.52
C ARG A 85 10.85 -22.96 -7.86
N LEU A 86 10.50 -23.33 -9.09
CA LEU A 86 9.14 -23.39 -9.62
C LEU A 86 8.75 -24.86 -9.87
N ASP A 87 8.33 -25.55 -8.83
CA ASP A 87 8.19 -27.02 -8.80
C ASP A 87 7.01 -27.63 -9.59
N SER A 88 6.39 -26.95 -10.57
CA SER A 88 5.17 -27.49 -11.22
C SER A 88 5.09 -27.38 -12.76
N PRO A 89 4.77 -28.48 -13.46
CA PRO A 89 4.73 -28.52 -14.93
C PRO A 89 3.62 -27.66 -15.56
N SER A 90 2.50 -27.45 -14.87
CA SER A 90 1.41 -26.57 -15.33
C SER A 90 1.79 -25.08 -15.33
N THR A 91 2.75 -24.69 -14.49
CA THR A 91 3.24 -23.30 -14.47
C THR A 91 4.12 -22.99 -15.68
N HIS A 92 4.73 -23.99 -16.32
CA HIS A 92 5.59 -23.78 -17.48
C HIS A 92 4.86 -23.23 -18.70
N GLN A 93 3.64 -23.71 -19.00
CA GLN A 93 2.86 -23.21 -20.13
C GLN A 93 2.39 -21.76 -19.92
N ARG A 94 1.93 -21.44 -18.70
CA ARG A 94 1.56 -20.07 -18.31
C ARG A 94 2.76 -19.14 -18.39
N LEU A 95 3.90 -19.60 -17.88
CA LEU A 95 5.14 -18.85 -17.86
C LEU A 95 5.64 -18.55 -19.28
N GLY A 96 5.54 -19.51 -20.19
CA GLY A 96 5.87 -19.28 -21.61
C GLY A 96 5.04 -18.16 -22.24
N ARG A 97 3.72 -18.13 -21.97
CA ARG A 97 2.84 -17.04 -22.44
C ARG A 97 3.19 -15.70 -21.80
N LEU A 98 3.48 -15.69 -20.49
CA LEU A 98 3.89 -14.49 -19.77
C LEU A 98 5.20 -13.92 -20.34
N LEU A 99 6.20 -14.76 -20.59
CA LEU A 99 7.49 -14.32 -21.17
C LEU A 99 7.31 -13.76 -22.58
N GLN A 100 6.45 -14.36 -23.40
CA GLN A 100 6.11 -13.83 -24.72
C GLN A 100 5.42 -12.46 -24.63
N GLU A 101 4.51 -12.26 -23.67
CA GLU A 101 3.91 -10.95 -23.42
C GLU A 101 4.96 -9.92 -22.99
N LEU A 102 5.84 -10.29 -22.04
CA LEU A 102 6.93 -9.41 -21.59
C LEU A 102 7.88 -9.02 -22.72
N ALA A 103 8.13 -9.93 -23.66
CA ALA A 103 8.93 -9.66 -24.87
C ALA A 103 8.27 -8.64 -25.81
N GLY A 104 6.94 -8.65 -25.89
CA GLY A 104 6.16 -7.74 -26.74
C GLY A 104 5.91 -6.36 -26.12
N LEU A 105 6.24 -6.16 -24.84
CA LEU A 105 5.99 -4.90 -24.15
C LEU A 105 7.07 -3.85 -24.45
N PRO A 106 6.69 -2.56 -24.57
CA PRO A 106 7.63 -1.46 -24.80
C PRO A 106 8.39 -1.13 -23.51
N LEU A 107 9.37 -1.97 -23.19
CA LEU A 107 10.27 -1.86 -22.04
C LEU A 107 11.66 -1.46 -22.52
N ARG A 108 12.41 -0.74 -21.67
CA ARG A 108 13.83 -0.48 -21.97
C ARG A 108 14.64 -1.76 -21.81
N GLY A 109 15.73 -1.88 -22.58
CA GLY A 109 16.62 -3.03 -22.53
C GLY A 109 17.11 -3.31 -21.10
N GLY A 110 17.01 -4.57 -20.66
CA GLY A 110 17.45 -5.00 -19.33
C GLY A 110 16.44 -4.78 -18.19
N GLU A 111 15.28 -4.16 -18.42
CA GLU A 111 14.25 -4.00 -17.37
C GLU A 111 13.72 -5.36 -16.87
N ILE A 112 13.55 -6.33 -17.78
CA ILE A 112 13.10 -7.69 -17.43
C ILE A 112 14.13 -8.38 -16.54
N LYS A 113 15.42 -8.28 -16.88
CA LYS A 113 16.51 -8.83 -16.07
C LYS A 113 16.57 -8.18 -14.68
N ALA A 114 16.46 -6.85 -14.62
CA ALA A 114 16.47 -6.10 -13.36
C ALA A 114 15.26 -6.44 -12.47
N ALA A 115 14.07 -6.63 -13.07
CA ALA A 115 12.87 -7.03 -12.34
C ALA A 115 13.01 -8.46 -11.79
N LEU A 116 13.51 -9.40 -12.59
CA LEU A 116 13.77 -10.79 -12.16
C LEU A 116 14.85 -10.86 -11.06
N ALA A 117 15.87 -10.00 -11.12
CA ALA A 117 16.88 -9.93 -10.06
C ALA A 117 16.33 -9.35 -8.74
N SER A 118 15.35 -8.44 -8.82
CA SER A 118 14.78 -7.80 -7.62
C SER A 118 13.67 -8.60 -6.95
N ASP A 119 12.74 -9.17 -7.73
CA ASP A 119 11.60 -9.94 -7.20
C ASP A 119 11.16 -10.99 -8.24
N PRO A 120 11.90 -12.13 -8.32
CA PRO A 120 11.59 -13.18 -9.31
C PRO A 120 10.21 -13.78 -9.06
N ASP A 121 9.88 -14.05 -7.81
CA ASP A 121 8.61 -14.70 -7.44
C ASP A 121 7.43 -13.77 -7.74
N GLY A 122 7.60 -12.45 -7.57
CA GLY A 122 6.55 -11.46 -7.82
C GLY A 122 6.21 -11.31 -9.29
N LEU A 123 7.23 -11.33 -10.17
CA LEU A 123 7.05 -11.26 -11.61
C LEU A 123 6.55 -12.60 -12.19
N LEU A 124 7.15 -13.73 -11.79
CA LEU A 124 6.82 -15.05 -12.32
C LEU A 124 5.44 -15.56 -11.83
N SER A 125 4.95 -15.02 -10.71
CA SER A 125 3.59 -15.28 -10.22
C SER A 125 2.50 -14.52 -11.01
N MET A 126 2.86 -13.61 -11.92
CA MET A 126 1.88 -12.81 -12.68
C MET A 126 1.06 -13.66 -13.65
N CYS A 127 -0.22 -13.34 -13.79
CA CYS A 127 -1.01 -13.89 -14.89
C CYS A 127 -0.70 -13.11 -16.18
N PRO A 128 -0.78 -13.76 -17.36
CA PRO A 128 -0.74 -13.03 -18.62
C PRO A 128 -1.81 -11.93 -18.65
N GLY A 129 -1.45 -10.73 -19.12
CA GLY A 129 -2.25 -9.52 -19.15
C GLY A 129 -2.10 -8.63 -17.91
N GLU A 130 -1.72 -9.18 -16.76
CA GLU A 130 -1.42 -8.38 -15.57
C GLU A 130 -0.24 -7.41 -15.76
N PRO A 131 0.91 -7.79 -16.37
CA PRO A 131 2.04 -6.87 -16.45
C PRO A 131 1.69 -5.66 -17.32
N SER A 132 0.97 -5.86 -18.42
CA SER A 132 0.43 -4.79 -19.27
C SER A 132 -0.44 -3.81 -18.47
N ARG A 133 -1.42 -4.33 -17.72
CA ARG A 133 -2.34 -3.51 -16.90
C ARG A 133 -1.62 -2.72 -15.80
N PHE A 134 -0.66 -3.34 -15.12
CA PHE A 134 0.11 -2.65 -14.08
C PHE A 134 1.08 -1.62 -14.66
N LEU A 135 1.64 -1.86 -15.86
CA LEU A 135 2.46 -0.88 -16.56
C LEU A 135 1.64 0.35 -16.95
N GLU A 136 0.44 0.16 -17.52
CA GLU A 136 -0.52 1.24 -17.79
C GLU A 136 -0.87 1.99 -16.50
N PHE A 137 -1.21 1.26 -15.43
CA PHE A 137 -1.55 1.85 -14.15
C PHE A 137 -0.43 2.75 -13.58
N VAL A 138 0.81 2.26 -13.58
CA VAL A 138 1.97 3.01 -13.07
C VAL A 138 2.30 4.21 -13.96
N ARG A 139 2.08 4.11 -15.28
CA ARG A 139 2.35 5.19 -16.22
C ARG A 139 1.26 6.26 -16.18
N ASP A 140 -0.01 5.89 -16.13
CA ASP A 140 -1.10 6.82 -16.47
C ASP A 140 -2.07 7.08 -15.30
N ASN A 141 -2.20 6.16 -14.35
CA ASN A 141 -3.22 6.26 -13.30
C ASN A 141 -2.70 6.83 -11.96
N LEU A 142 -1.38 6.97 -11.78
CA LEU A 142 -0.80 7.50 -10.54
C LEU A 142 -1.04 9.02 -10.42
N ARG A 143 -1.84 9.44 -9.43
CA ARG A 143 -2.13 10.84 -9.14
C ARG A 143 -1.02 11.44 -8.28
N CYS A 144 0.15 11.73 -8.86
CA CYS A 144 1.29 12.27 -8.13
C CYS A 144 2.04 13.41 -8.80
N ARG A 145 2.84 14.08 -7.97
CA ARG A 145 3.84 15.04 -8.42
C ARG A 145 4.89 14.32 -9.28
N LYS A 146 5.42 15.03 -10.27
CA LYS A 146 6.44 14.53 -11.19
C LYS A 146 7.63 13.87 -10.46
N ALA A 147 8.12 14.48 -9.39
CA ALA A 147 9.23 13.95 -8.59
C ALA A 147 8.95 12.55 -7.99
N VAL A 148 7.72 12.30 -7.52
CA VAL A 148 7.36 10.98 -6.96
C VAL A 148 7.23 9.97 -8.08
N LYS A 149 6.66 10.37 -9.22
CA LYS A 149 6.57 9.52 -10.42
C LYS A 149 7.96 9.13 -10.95
N GLU A 150 8.88 10.09 -11.01
CA GLU A 150 10.28 9.86 -11.39
C GLU A 150 10.98 8.92 -10.41
N GLN A 151 10.76 9.08 -9.10
CA GLN A 151 11.31 8.19 -8.09
C GLN A 151 10.80 6.74 -8.23
N ILE A 152 9.50 6.56 -8.50
CA ILE A 152 8.91 5.24 -8.72
C ILE A 152 9.48 4.58 -9.98
N LEU A 153 9.62 5.35 -11.06
CA LEU A 153 10.09 4.86 -12.35
C LEU A 153 11.63 4.80 -12.46
N ALA A 154 12.36 5.30 -11.47
CA ALA A 154 13.83 5.40 -11.49
C ALA A 154 14.51 4.04 -11.71
N HIS A 155 13.90 2.96 -11.22
CA HIS A 155 14.43 1.60 -11.33
C HIS A 155 13.73 0.74 -12.40
N GLY A 156 13.00 1.36 -13.33
CA GLY A 156 12.27 0.68 -14.40
C GLY A 156 10.76 0.60 -14.15
N ALA A 157 9.99 0.67 -15.23
CA ALA A 157 8.53 0.65 -15.18
C ALA A 157 8.03 -0.74 -14.78
N LEU A 158 8.67 -1.81 -15.26
CA LEU A 158 8.29 -3.18 -14.92
C LEU A 158 8.51 -3.47 -13.43
N ARG A 159 9.63 -3.01 -12.86
CA ARG A 159 9.91 -3.18 -11.43
C ARG A 159 8.87 -2.45 -10.57
N ALA A 160 8.51 -1.22 -10.96
CA ALA A 160 7.44 -0.47 -10.31
C ALA A 160 6.07 -1.16 -10.42
N ALA A 161 5.77 -1.77 -11.58
CA ALA A 161 4.53 -2.53 -11.80
C ALA A 161 4.46 -3.78 -10.87
N VAL A 162 5.54 -4.55 -10.77
CA VAL A 162 5.63 -5.69 -9.85
C VAL A 162 5.51 -5.23 -8.39
N ALA A 163 6.19 -4.12 -8.04
CA ALA A 163 6.09 -3.54 -6.71
C ALA A 163 4.65 -3.11 -6.37
N ALA A 164 3.96 -2.44 -7.30
CA ALA A 164 2.57 -2.03 -7.13
C ALA A 164 1.64 -3.24 -6.96
N ARG A 165 1.81 -4.30 -7.77
CA ARG A 165 1.08 -5.56 -7.63
C ARG A 165 1.23 -6.17 -6.23
N ARG A 166 2.46 -6.24 -5.71
CA ARG A 166 2.71 -6.73 -4.34
C ARG A 166 1.90 -5.95 -3.29
N ARG A 167 1.80 -4.63 -3.42
CA ARG A 167 0.99 -3.80 -2.49
C ARG A 167 -0.50 -4.06 -2.68
N VAL A 168 -0.97 -4.25 -3.90
CA VAL A 168 -2.38 -4.62 -4.16
C VAL A 168 -2.73 -5.94 -3.50
N GLU A 169 -1.90 -6.97 -3.69
CA GLU A 169 -2.17 -8.29 -3.10
C GLU A 169 -2.04 -8.28 -1.57
N LEU A 170 -1.12 -7.49 -1.02
CA LEU A 170 -1.02 -7.28 0.44
C LEU A 170 -2.29 -6.63 0.98
N LEU A 171 -2.75 -5.53 0.37
CA LEU A 171 -3.98 -4.84 0.78
C LEU A 171 -5.21 -5.74 0.59
N HIS A 172 -5.22 -6.55 -0.45
CA HIS A 172 -6.27 -7.53 -0.70
C HIS A 172 -6.33 -8.60 0.38
N ALA A 173 -5.18 -9.17 0.76
CA ALA A 173 -5.07 -10.14 1.85
C ALA A 173 -5.52 -9.57 3.20
N ARG A 174 -5.40 -8.25 3.40
CA ARG A 174 -5.88 -7.55 4.61
C ARG A 174 -7.36 -7.12 4.52
N GLY A 175 -8.08 -7.49 3.45
CA GLY A 175 -9.54 -7.34 3.36
C GLY A 175 -10.03 -6.22 2.44
N LEU A 176 -9.17 -5.57 1.65
CA LEU A 176 -9.62 -4.68 0.57
C LEU A 176 -9.97 -5.45 -0.70
N THR A 177 -10.84 -4.87 -1.53
CA THR A 177 -10.98 -5.34 -2.90
C THR A 177 -9.75 -4.92 -3.72
N ARG A 178 -9.36 -5.70 -4.74
CA ARG A 178 -8.26 -5.31 -5.64
C ARG A 178 -8.51 -3.93 -6.28
N HIS A 179 -9.76 -3.64 -6.61
CA HIS A 179 -10.16 -2.35 -7.15
C HIS A 179 -9.91 -1.21 -6.16
N ASP A 180 -10.32 -1.36 -4.89
CA ASP A 180 -10.07 -0.34 -3.88
C ASP A 180 -8.59 -0.22 -3.53
N ALA A 181 -7.84 -1.31 -3.51
CA ALA A 181 -6.39 -1.28 -3.34
C ALA A 181 -5.69 -0.47 -4.45
N LEU A 182 -6.11 -0.64 -5.71
CA LEU A 182 -5.62 0.18 -6.82
C LEU A 182 -5.99 1.65 -6.65
N ARG A 183 -7.20 1.97 -6.17
CA ARG A 183 -7.61 3.35 -5.88
C ARG A 183 -6.75 3.98 -4.77
N VAL A 184 -6.43 3.23 -3.72
CA VAL A 184 -5.54 3.67 -2.64
C VAL A 184 -4.15 3.97 -3.18
N LEU A 185 -3.57 3.07 -3.97
CA LEU A 185 -2.24 3.27 -4.57
C LEU A 185 -2.20 4.41 -5.58
N ALA A 186 -3.28 4.60 -6.35
CA ALA A 186 -3.38 5.72 -7.29
C ALA A 186 -3.41 7.06 -6.56
N ALA A 187 -4.05 7.13 -5.38
CA ALA A 187 -4.15 8.32 -4.56
C ALA A 187 -2.89 8.57 -3.72
N GLU A 188 -2.23 7.52 -3.22
CA GLU A 188 -0.99 7.59 -2.45
C GLU A 188 0.11 6.69 -3.02
N PRO A 189 0.77 7.12 -4.12
CA PRO A 189 1.76 6.30 -4.79
C PRO A 189 3.09 6.17 -4.05
N ARG A 190 3.33 6.95 -2.98
CA ARG A 190 4.51 6.74 -2.12
C ARG A 190 4.52 5.36 -1.46
N ALA A 191 3.36 4.72 -1.31
CA ALA A 191 3.26 3.35 -0.83
C ALA A 191 3.99 2.32 -1.72
N VAL A 192 4.20 2.63 -3.01
CA VAL A 192 4.99 1.79 -3.93
C VAL A 192 6.49 1.93 -3.67
N VAL A 193 6.94 3.09 -3.20
CA VAL A 193 8.35 3.40 -2.92
C VAL A 193 8.80 2.81 -1.59
N TYR A 194 7.93 2.83 -0.58
CA TYR A 194 8.25 2.25 0.72
C TYR A 194 8.43 0.73 0.64
N PRO A 195 9.29 0.14 1.50
CA PRO A 195 9.44 -1.31 1.56
C PRO A 195 8.10 -1.98 1.93
N VAL A 196 7.93 -3.24 1.50
CA VAL A 196 6.64 -3.95 1.65
C VAL A 196 6.31 -4.11 3.13
N GLU A 197 7.32 -4.38 3.94
CA GLU A 197 7.28 -4.59 5.37
C GLU A 197 6.78 -3.34 6.11
N ASP A 198 7.15 -2.14 5.64
CA ASP A 198 6.67 -0.88 6.22
C ASP A 198 5.19 -0.65 5.90
N VAL A 199 4.74 -1.01 4.70
CA VAL A 199 3.32 -0.94 4.34
C VAL A 199 2.53 -1.94 5.17
N GLU A 200 3.03 -3.17 5.33
CA GLU A 200 2.42 -4.18 6.16
C GLU A 200 2.27 -3.72 7.61
N ARG A 201 3.36 -3.23 8.21
CA ARG A 201 3.38 -2.71 9.58
C ARG A 201 2.39 -1.57 9.77
N LYS A 202 2.25 -0.67 8.79
CA LYS A 202 1.26 0.41 8.84
C LYS A 202 -0.16 -0.13 8.85
N VAL A 203 -0.48 -1.09 7.97
CA VAL A 203 -1.82 -1.69 7.93
C VAL A 203 -2.12 -2.48 9.19
N GLU A 204 -1.15 -3.23 9.71
CA GLU A 204 -1.29 -3.95 10.98
C GLU A 204 -1.52 -2.99 12.15
N PHE A 205 -0.73 -1.92 12.26
CA PHE A 205 -0.94 -0.91 13.31
C PHE A 205 -2.32 -0.26 13.22
N LEU A 206 -2.80 0.01 12.01
CA LEU A 206 -4.13 0.58 11.80
C LEU A 206 -5.24 -0.33 12.33
N VAL A 207 -5.16 -1.62 12.02
CA VAL A 207 -6.21 -2.59 12.38
C VAL A 207 -6.07 -3.04 13.84
N SER A 208 -4.89 -3.54 14.21
CA SER A 208 -4.64 -4.18 15.50
C SER A 208 -4.53 -3.17 16.64
N THR A 209 -3.87 -2.03 16.41
CA THR A 209 -3.61 -1.05 17.47
C THR A 209 -4.66 0.06 17.49
N MET A 210 -4.92 0.70 16.34
CA MET A 210 -5.87 1.81 16.31
C MET A 210 -7.34 1.38 16.25
N GLY A 211 -7.63 0.10 15.96
CA GLY A 211 -8.99 -0.44 15.86
C GLY A 211 -9.78 0.05 14.65
N PHE A 212 -9.10 0.59 13.62
CA PHE A 212 -9.78 1.05 12.40
C PHE A 212 -9.89 -0.09 11.37
N GLU A 213 -11.02 -0.11 10.66
CA GLU A 213 -11.19 -1.00 9.51
C GLU A 213 -10.26 -0.60 8.34
N VAL A 214 -9.72 -1.59 7.62
CA VAL A 214 -8.82 -1.35 6.47
C VAL A 214 -9.49 -0.50 5.38
N ARG A 215 -10.82 -0.55 5.25
CA ARG A 215 -11.59 0.26 4.30
C ARG A 215 -11.42 1.78 4.49
N TRP A 216 -11.03 2.22 5.68
CA TRP A 216 -10.71 3.63 5.93
C TRP A 216 -9.52 4.12 5.10
N LEU A 217 -8.62 3.24 4.66
CA LEU A 217 -7.52 3.59 3.75
C LEU A 217 -8.03 4.12 2.40
N VAL A 218 -9.23 3.73 1.96
CA VAL A 218 -9.83 4.26 0.72
C VAL A 218 -10.17 5.74 0.86
N GLN A 219 -10.60 6.16 2.05
CA GLN A 219 -10.92 7.56 2.34
C GLN A 219 -9.68 8.37 2.71
N TYR A 220 -8.71 7.73 3.37
CA TYR A 220 -7.48 8.36 3.89
C TYR A 220 -6.22 7.61 3.43
N PRO A 221 -5.94 7.56 2.12
CA PRO A 221 -4.79 6.84 1.59
C PRO A 221 -3.46 7.47 2.04
N GLU A 222 -3.47 8.74 2.44
CA GLU A 222 -2.29 9.48 2.89
C GLU A 222 -1.66 8.84 4.15
N PHE A 223 -2.40 7.99 4.87
CA PHE A 223 -1.89 7.18 5.98
C PHE A 223 -0.70 6.30 5.57
N LEU A 224 -0.74 5.70 4.38
CA LEU A 224 0.37 4.88 3.87
C LEU A 224 1.58 5.74 3.46
N GLY A 225 1.35 7.02 3.16
CA GLY A 225 2.36 7.98 2.73
C GLY A 225 3.23 8.52 3.88
N VAL A 226 2.73 8.51 5.12
CA VAL A 226 3.44 9.08 6.29
C VAL A 226 4.29 8.04 7.01
N ASN A 227 5.31 8.50 7.75
CA ASN A 227 6.16 7.63 8.56
C ASN A 227 5.43 7.23 9.85
N LEU A 228 5.30 5.92 10.09
CA LEU A 228 4.56 5.38 11.23
C LEU A 228 5.15 5.88 12.57
N ASP A 229 6.44 5.64 12.79
CA ASP A 229 7.11 5.89 14.08
C ASP A 229 7.23 7.38 14.41
N LYS A 230 7.49 8.21 13.40
CA LYS A 230 7.73 9.65 13.59
C LYS A 230 6.46 10.48 13.61
N TRP A 231 5.38 9.97 13.01
CA TRP A 231 4.17 10.76 12.76
C TRP A 231 2.92 10.19 13.41
N ILE A 232 2.63 8.90 13.20
CA ILE A 232 1.37 8.29 13.63
C ILE A 232 1.44 7.85 15.09
N ILE A 233 2.48 7.10 15.48
CA ILE A 233 2.61 6.56 16.85
C ILE A 233 2.59 7.68 17.93
N PRO A 234 3.35 8.78 17.81
CA PRO A 234 3.33 9.82 18.84
C PRO A 234 1.97 10.51 18.95
N ARG A 235 1.24 10.65 17.83
CA ARG A 235 -0.11 11.23 17.82
C ARG A 235 -1.11 10.29 18.46
N TYR A 236 -1.04 9.00 18.13
CA TYR A 236 -1.87 7.96 18.70
C TYR A 236 -1.70 7.91 20.23
N ASN A 237 -0.46 7.88 20.73
CA ASN A 237 -0.20 7.83 22.17
C ASN A 237 -0.76 9.05 22.93
N VAL A 238 -0.65 10.26 22.37
CA VAL A 238 -1.27 11.45 22.96
C VAL A 238 -2.79 11.31 23.01
N VAL A 239 -3.40 10.85 21.92
CA VAL A 239 -4.86 10.67 21.85
C VAL A 239 -5.35 9.59 22.80
N GLU A 240 -4.69 8.45 22.88
CA GLU A 240 -5.01 7.38 23.85
C GLU A 240 -4.94 7.90 25.28
N HIS A 241 -3.88 8.65 25.62
CA HIS A 241 -3.75 9.24 26.94
C HIS A 241 -4.89 10.23 27.23
N LEU A 242 -5.19 11.15 26.31
CA LEU A 242 -6.31 12.08 26.47
C LEU A 242 -7.66 11.36 26.58
N ARG A 243 -7.84 10.24 25.88
CA ARG A 243 -9.03 9.40 26.00
C ARG A 243 -9.15 8.80 27.40
N SER A 244 -8.04 8.34 27.98
CA SER A 244 -8.03 7.77 29.34
C SER A 244 -8.34 8.79 30.44
N VAL A 245 -7.95 10.05 30.24
CA VAL A 245 -8.19 11.17 31.18
C VAL A 245 -9.56 11.83 30.96
N GLY A 246 -10.27 11.48 29.88
CA GLY A 246 -11.54 12.12 29.52
C GLY A 246 -11.38 13.54 28.95
N GLY A 247 -10.18 13.90 28.48
CA GLY A 247 -9.88 15.23 27.92
C GLY A 247 -10.35 15.44 26.47
N LEU A 248 -11.02 14.44 25.89
CA LEU A 248 -11.56 14.51 24.52
C LEU A 248 -13.07 14.74 24.56
N GLY A 249 -13.51 15.91 24.10
CA GLY A 249 -14.93 16.23 23.96
C GLY A 249 -15.58 15.51 22.76
N ASP A 250 -14.84 15.36 21.66
CA ASP A 250 -15.31 14.72 20.42
C ASP A 250 -14.48 13.49 20.05
N SER A 251 -15.09 12.59 19.27
CA SER A 251 -14.40 11.41 18.74
C SER A 251 -13.32 11.80 17.72
N ILE A 252 -12.11 11.27 17.91
CA ILE A 252 -11.00 11.56 17.01
C ILE A 252 -11.06 10.64 15.79
N GLU A 253 -11.42 11.25 14.66
CA GLU A 253 -11.37 10.60 13.35
C GLU A 253 -9.95 10.42 12.79
N MET A 254 -9.81 9.48 11.84
CA MET A 254 -8.58 9.19 11.09
C MET A 254 -7.91 10.45 10.49
N LYS A 255 -8.72 11.40 10.00
CA LYS A 255 -8.24 12.66 9.39
C LYS A 255 -7.31 13.45 10.33
N HIS A 256 -7.53 13.37 11.64
CA HIS A 256 -6.75 14.11 12.62
C HIS A 256 -5.33 13.56 12.76
N TYR A 257 -5.15 12.25 12.64
CA TYR A 257 -3.83 11.63 12.68
C TYR A 257 -3.02 11.95 11.43
N VAL A 258 -3.66 11.97 10.27
CA VAL A 258 -2.97 12.03 8.97
C VAL A 258 -2.84 13.47 8.45
N ARG A 259 -3.95 14.22 8.39
CA ARG A 259 -4.01 15.53 7.71
C ARG A 259 -3.53 16.70 8.56
N PHE A 260 -3.56 16.58 9.89
CA PHE A 260 -3.09 17.69 10.72
C PHE A 260 -1.58 17.88 10.55
N SER A 261 -1.17 19.13 10.35
CA SER A 261 0.24 19.47 10.46
C SER A 261 0.71 19.24 11.90
N ARG A 262 2.01 19.00 12.09
CA ARG A 262 2.58 18.79 13.43
C ARG A 262 2.24 19.95 14.38
N LYS A 263 2.31 21.19 13.89
CA LYS A 263 1.97 22.41 14.66
C LYS A 263 0.49 22.46 15.03
N ARG A 264 -0.41 22.13 14.09
CA ARG A 264 -1.85 22.11 14.35
C ARG A 264 -2.21 21.04 15.37
N PHE A 265 -1.65 19.84 15.24
CA PHE A 265 -1.85 18.76 16.22
C PHE A 265 -1.34 19.18 17.61
N TYR A 266 -0.13 19.74 17.69
CA TYR A 266 0.44 20.22 18.95
C TYR A 266 -0.44 21.27 19.62
N ASN A 267 -0.85 22.31 18.89
CA ASN A 267 -1.67 23.39 19.47
C ASN A 267 -3.04 22.90 19.97
N MET A 268 -3.62 21.88 19.34
CA MET A 268 -4.95 21.37 19.68
C MET A 268 -4.93 20.33 20.80
N PHE A 269 -3.98 19.39 20.77
CA PHE A 269 -3.98 18.22 21.65
C PHE A 269 -2.85 18.20 22.68
N VAL A 270 -1.78 18.97 22.47
CA VAL A 270 -0.59 18.92 23.33
C VAL A 270 -0.47 20.18 24.18
N LYS A 271 -0.55 21.37 23.56
CA LYS A 271 -0.42 22.66 24.27
C LYS A 271 -1.42 22.85 25.42
N PRO A 272 -2.70 22.44 25.30
CA PRO A 272 -3.64 22.56 26.42
C PRO A 272 -3.35 21.60 27.58
N TYR A 273 -2.57 20.54 27.33
CA TYR A 273 -2.33 19.43 28.26
C TYR A 273 -0.82 19.21 28.45
N PRO A 274 -0.17 19.86 29.42
CA PRO A 274 1.29 19.82 29.58
C PRO A 274 1.86 18.40 29.77
N GLU A 275 1.07 17.46 30.31
CA GLU A 275 1.43 16.05 30.43
C GLU A 275 1.67 15.37 29.06
N CYS A 276 0.93 15.80 28.03
CA CYS A 276 1.05 15.28 26.67
C CYS A 276 2.35 15.69 25.98
N GLU A 277 3.07 16.72 26.48
CA GLU A 277 4.34 17.14 25.89
C GLU A 277 5.42 16.06 26.02
N ARG A 278 5.41 15.33 27.15
CA ARG A 278 6.31 14.20 27.38
C ARG A 278 6.02 13.04 26.44
N ILE A 279 4.73 12.78 26.19
CA ILE A 279 4.25 11.67 25.36
C ILE A 279 4.47 11.94 23.87
N PHE A 280 4.24 13.17 23.41
CA PHE A 280 4.37 13.54 22.00
C PHE A 280 5.82 13.54 21.50
N GLY A 281 6.80 13.46 22.41
CA GLY A 281 8.21 13.49 22.09
C GLY A 281 8.67 14.89 21.70
N GLY A 282 9.36 15.55 22.63
CA GLY A 282 9.87 16.91 22.59
C GLY A 282 10.92 17.23 21.51
N MET A 283 10.72 16.85 20.25
CA MET A 283 11.44 17.46 19.12
C MET A 283 11.10 18.94 18.93
N VAL A 284 10.07 19.47 19.61
CA VAL A 284 9.86 20.92 19.73
C VAL A 284 11.10 21.56 20.38
N ARG A 285 11.69 20.93 21.42
CA ARG A 285 12.97 21.36 21.99
C ARG A 285 14.10 21.17 20.98
N GLU A 286 14.20 20.05 20.27
CA GLU A 286 15.34 19.78 19.39
C GLU A 286 15.36 20.68 18.13
N LYS A 287 14.20 21.01 17.54
CA LYS A 287 14.10 21.96 16.43
C LYS A 287 14.15 23.42 16.86
N GLU A 288 13.60 23.79 18.03
CA GLU A 288 13.86 25.10 18.63
C GLU A 288 15.32 25.25 19.01
N GLU A 289 15.96 24.25 19.61
CA GLU A 289 17.38 24.24 19.97
C GLU A 289 18.24 24.28 18.71
N MET A 290 17.92 23.51 17.67
CA MET A 290 18.64 23.54 16.40
C MET A 290 18.42 24.87 15.64
N ALA A 291 17.23 25.48 15.73
CA ALA A 291 16.98 26.83 15.21
C ALA A 291 17.70 27.91 16.03
N ARG A 292 17.70 27.80 17.36
CA ARG A 292 18.47 28.67 18.29
C ARG A 292 19.99 28.50 18.10
N ARG A 293 20.47 27.32 17.66
CA ARG A 293 21.87 27.07 17.28
C ARG A 293 22.21 27.62 15.89
N ARG A 294 21.27 27.61 14.94
CA ARG A 294 21.48 28.11 13.56
C ARG A 294 21.55 29.63 13.46
N TYR A 295 20.91 30.36 14.37
CA TYR A 295 21.03 31.81 14.46
C TYR A 295 21.74 32.16 15.75
N PRO A 296 22.91 32.83 15.73
CA PRO A 296 23.55 33.27 16.96
C PRO A 296 22.56 34.15 17.73
N THR A 297 22.32 33.76 18.98
CA THR A 297 21.33 34.39 19.84
C THR A 297 21.73 35.86 20.05
N GLY A 298 21.00 36.80 19.47
CA GLY A 298 21.34 38.23 19.55
C GLY A 298 21.58 38.94 18.22
N LEU A 299 21.56 38.26 17.07
CA LEU A 299 21.73 38.93 15.76
C LEU A 299 20.70 40.05 15.49
N TRP A 300 19.45 39.84 15.89
CA TRP A 300 18.38 40.85 15.95
C TRP A 300 18.69 42.11 16.80
N LYS A 301 19.61 42.04 17.77
CA LYS A 301 20.11 43.22 18.51
C LYS A 301 21.16 44.01 17.70
N LEU A 302 21.80 43.38 16.71
CA LEU A 302 22.73 44.06 15.79
C LEU A 302 21.98 44.79 14.67
N PHE A 303 20.76 44.35 14.36
CA PHE A 303 19.85 45.00 13.41
C PHE A 303 18.91 46.00 14.10
N THR A 304 19.24 46.48 15.30
CA THR A 304 18.48 47.58 15.90
C THR A 304 18.82 48.84 15.10
N PRO A 305 17.87 49.45 14.36
CA PRO A 305 18.16 50.68 13.65
C PRO A 305 18.66 51.72 14.64
N ALA A 306 19.67 52.51 14.25
CA ALA A 306 20.17 53.60 15.07
C ALA A 306 18.98 54.46 15.50
N ARG A 307 18.87 54.73 16.81
CA ARG A 307 17.83 55.63 17.31
C ARG A 307 18.06 56.98 16.64
N TYR A 308 17.09 57.40 15.84
CA TYR A 308 17.13 58.70 15.21
C TYR A 308 17.03 59.76 16.32
N GLU A 309 18.09 60.54 16.52
CA GLU A 309 18.05 61.67 17.45
C GLU A 309 17.20 62.75 16.80
N GLN A 310 15.91 62.79 17.15
CA GLN A 310 15.03 63.84 16.66
C GLN A 310 15.57 65.19 17.14
N THR A 311 16.02 66.02 16.21
CA THR A 311 16.37 67.41 16.53
C THR A 311 15.10 68.15 16.97
N GLN A 312 15.24 69.13 17.86
CA GLN A 312 14.07 69.89 18.37
C GLN A 312 13.25 70.52 17.22
N GLU A 313 13.90 70.83 16.11
CA GLU A 313 13.29 71.34 14.88
C GLU A 313 12.40 70.30 14.18
N GLU A 314 12.80 69.04 14.11
CA GLU A 314 11.99 67.95 13.54
C GLU A 314 10.75 67.67 14.40
N VAL A 315 10.87 67.77 15.72
CA VAL A 315 9.74 67.65 16.65
C VAL A 315 8.76 68.81 16.49
N ALA A 316 9.26 70.04 16.32
CA ALA A 316 8.44 71.21 16.03
C ALA A 316 7.73 71.09 14.66
N ASN A 317 8.43 70.63 13.62
CA ASN A 317 7.85 70.42 12.30
C ASN A 317 6.78 69.32 12.29
N MET A 318 6.99 68.20 12.99
CA MET A 318 5.96 67.17 13.15
C MET A 318 4.74 67.70 13.91
N LYS A 319 4.92 68.52 14.95
CA LYS A 319 3.81 69.14 15.69
C LYS A 319 3.02 70.13 14.84
N LEU A 320 3.69 70.92 14.01
CA LEU A 320 3.05 71.82 13.04
C LEU A 320 2.26 71.03 11.98
N LEU A 321 2.83 69.94 11.47
CA LEU A 321 2.18 69.10 10.47
C LEU A 321 0.94 68.38 11.03
N VAL A 322 1.01 67.88 12.26
CA VAL A 322 -0.15 67.29 12.95
C VAL A 322 -1.20 68.36 13.32
N GLY A 323 -0.76 69.58 13.65
CA GLY A 323 -1.64 70.72 13.91
C GLY A 323 -2.38 71.21 12.66
N SER A 324 -1.76 71.13 11.49
CA SER A 324 -2.35 71.47 10.17
C SER A 324 -3.39 70.47 9.68
N LEU A 325 -3.48 69.29 10.30
CA LEU A 325 -4.42 68.22 9.92
C LEU A 325 -5.70 68.24 10.77
N ARG A 326 -5.91 69.28 11.58
CA ARG A 326 -7.17 69.60 12.26
C ARG A 326 -7.88 70.74 11.55
#